data_AF-A0A962B0F6-F1
#
_entry.id   AF-A0A962B0F6-F1
#
_cell.length_a   1.000
_cell.length_b   1.000
_cell.length_c   1.000
_cell.angle_alpha   90.00
_cell.angle_beta   90.00
_cell.angle_gamma   90.00
#
_symmetry.space_group_name_H-M   'P 1'
#
loop_
_entity.id
_entity.type
_entity.pdbx_description
1 polymer ?
#
loop_
_entity_poly.entity_id
_entity_poly.type
_entity_poly.pdbx_seq_one_letter_code
_entity_poly.pdbx_strand_id
1 'polypeptide(L)'
;MTETTPVERVAELLKADFKRIPIPLSIGGLQIDAAAAFVGEPPRPDLVVVGDTLDQTPARLQQTVEGVGRALDMMGSRRPLTLIVVGPRPESSTLTRLSRHARVLPVGDASDQSNLENWLAVLLPLELPKLQESRAEAAFDKLLQGARDAIERELIELSHSGATAVSSRLAALVDEPFLDRDDTGGPK
;
A
#
# COMPACT_ATOMS: atom_id res chain seq x y z
N MET A 1 -30.63 13.68 -4.90
CA MET A 1 -29.44 12.86 -4.61
C MET A 1 -29.28 11.96 -5.81
N THR A 2 -28.28 12.19 -6.66
CA THR A 2 -28.04 11.34 -7.83
C THR A 2 -27.57 9.99 -7.30
N GLU A 3 -28.31 8.92 -7.59
CA GLU A 3 -27.85 7.57 -7.26
C GLU A 3 -26.59 7.28 -8.08
N THR A 4 -25.43 7.40 -7.45
CA THR A 4 -24.15 7.07 -8.06
C THR A 4 -24.12 5.56 -8.29
N THR A 5 -23.94 5.11 -9.52
CA THR A 5 -23.89 3.68 -9.85
C THR A 5 -22.72 2.99 -9.14
N PRO A 6 -22.76 1.65 -8.92
CA PRO A 6 -21.64 0.92 -8.31
C PRO A 6 -20.29 1.19 -9.00
N VAL A 7 -20.28 1.26 -10.33
CA VAL A 7 -19.10 1.58 -11.14
C VAL A 7 -18.56 2.98 -10.83
N GLU A 8 -19.42 3.98 -10.73
CA GLU A 8 -19.00 5.35 -10.41
C GLU A 8 -18.52 5.48 -8.95
N ARG A 9 -19.08 4.70 -8.01
CA ARG A 9 -18.54 4.65 -6.63
C ARG A 9 -17.11 4.10 -6.58
N VAL A 10 -16.82 3.05 -7.35
CA VAL A 10 -15.45 2.55 -7.53
C VAL A 10 -14.57 3.62 -8.17
N ALA A 11 -15.06 4.31 -9.20
CA ALA A 11 -14.32 5.38 -9.87
C ALA A 11 -13.92 6.51 -8.91
N GLU A 12 -14.85 6.92 -8.05
CA GLU A 12 -14.63 7.98 -7.07
C GLU A 12 -13.58 7.62 -6.02
N LEU A 13 -13.45 6.35 -5.66
CA LEU A 13 -12.38 5.89 -4.75
C LEU A 13 -11.02 5.82 -5.44
N LEU A 14 -10.98 5.35 -6.69
CA LEU A 14 -9.72 5.18 -7.40
C LEU A 14 -9.10 6.49 -7.90
N LYS A 15 -9.89 7.57 -8.02
CA LYS A 15 -9.42 8.87 -8.56
C LYS A 15 -8.24 9.49 -7.83
N ALA A 16 -7.96 9.08 -6.59
CA ALA A 16 -6.84 9.57 -5.79
C ALA A 16 -5.49 9.19 -6.41
N ASP A 17 -5.33 7.94 -6.84
CA ASP A 17 -4.06 7.36 -7.29
C ASP A 17 -4.10 6.82 -8.72
N PHE A 18 -5.28 6.73 -9.32
CA PHE A 18 -5.47 6.19 -10.66
C PHE A 18 -6.14 7.20 -11.59
N LYS A 19 -5.67 7.23 -12.84
CA LYS A 19 -6.26 8.03 -13.92
C LYS A 19 -7.27 7.20 -14.67
N ARG A 20 -8.51 7.70 -14.79
CA ARG A 20 -9.56 7.06 -15.60
C ARG A 20 -9.16 7.05 -17.08
N ILE A 21 -9.32 5.92 -17.73
CA ILE A 21 -9.07 5.72 -19.16
C ILE A 21 -10.43 5.78 -19.89
N PRO A 22 -10.50 6.43 -21.07
CA PRO A 22 -11.71 6.40 -21.89
C PRO A 22 -12.13 4.97 -22.25
N ILE A 23 -13.45 4.77 -22.37
CA ILE A 23 -14.06 3.50 -22.79
C ILE A 23 -14.65 3.70 -24.21
N PRO A 24 -14.54 2.72 -25.13
CA PRO A 24 -13.91 1.40 -24.96
C PRO A 24 -12.40 1.49 -24.71
N LEU A 25 -11.89 0.57 -23.88
CA LEU A 25 -10.49 0.52 -23.51
C LEU A 25 -9.67 0.13 -24.74
N SER A 26 -8.79 1.04 -25.19
CA SER A 26 -7.92 0.81 -26.34
C SER A 26 -6.50 0.45 -25.90
N ILE A 27 -6.02 -0.74 -26.26
CA ILE A 27 -4.65 -1.20 -26.00
C ILE A 27 -4.08 -1.80 -27.29
N GLY A 28 -3.01 -1.21 -27.82
CA GLY A 28 -2.36 -1.72 -29.04
C GLY A 28 -3.29 -1.78 -30.26
N GLY A 29 -4.31 -0.90 -30.33
CA GLY A 29 -5.32 -0.89 -31.38
C GLY A 29 -6.49 -1.84 -31.17
N LEU A 30 -6.45 -2.72 -30.16
CA LEU A 30 -7.59 -3.55 -29.76
C LEU A 30 -8.59 -2.71 -28.95
N GLN A 31 -9.88 -2.87 -29.24
CA GLN A 31 -10.97 -2.25 -28.50
C GLN A 31 -11.58 -3.27 -27.55
N ILE A 32 -11.58 -2.96 -26.26
CA ILE A 32 -12.02 -3.87 -25.20
C ILE A 32 -13.16 -3.21 -24.42
N ASP A 33 -14.21 -3.98 -24.22
CA ASP A 33 -15.46 -3.53 -23.64
C ASP A 33 -15.48 -3.79 -22.13
N ALA A 34 -15.21 -2.74 -21.36
CA ALA A 34 -15.20 -2.74 -19.90
C ALA A 34 -16.12 -1.63 -19.37
N ALA A 35 -16.70 -1.81 -18.19
CA ALA A 35 -17.57 -0.80 -17.58
C ALA A 35 -16.80 0.47 -17.20
N ALA A 36 -15.56 0.31 -16.73
CA ALA A 36 -14.60 1.38 -16.55
C ALA A 36 -13.16 0.83 -16.58
N ALA A 37 -12.18 1.70 -16.78
CA ALA A 37 -10.77 1.34 -16.73
C ALA A 37 -9.95 2.49 -16.15
N PHE A 38 -8.89 2.15 -15.42
CA PHE A 38 -8.03 3.09 -14.73
C PHE A 38 -6.58 2.62 -14.80
N VAL A 39 -5.66 3.56 -14.84
CA VAL A 39 -4.22 3.27 -14.85
C VAL A 39 -3.53 4.04 -13.73
N GLY A 40 -2.74 3.32 -12.93
CA GLY A 40 -1.87 3.93 -11.94
C GLY A 40 -0.56 4.41 -12.57
N GLU A 41 0.13 5.31 -11.89
CA GLU A 41 1.47 5.78 -12.26
C GLU A 41 2.54 5.15 -11.34
N PRO A 42 3.82 5.10 -11.77
CA PRO A 42 4.90 4.64 -10.90
C PRO A 42 4.86 5.35 -9.54
N PRO A 43 5.05 4.62 -8.42
CA PRO A 43 5.56 3.25 -8.32
C PRO A 43 4.50 2.13 -8.45
N ARG A 44 3.22 2.45 -8.65
CA ARG A 44 2.12 1.47 -8.72
C ARG A 44 1.41 1.52 -10.09
N PRO A 45 2.04 1.01 -11.17
CA PRO A 45 1.51 1.13 -12.53
C PRO A 45 0.43 0.08 -12.84
N ASP A 46 -0.45 -0.24 -11.89
CA ASP A 46 -1.49 -1.25 -12.05
C ASP A 46 -2.55 -0.79 -13.06
N LEU A 47 -2.96 -1.68 -13.96
CA LEU A 47 -4.09 -1.47 -14.85
C LEU A 47 -5.32 -2.08 -14.19
N VAL A 48 -6.27 -1.23 -13.84
CA VAL A 48 -7.53 -1.64 -13.20
C VAL A 48 -8.64 -1.60 -14.25
N VAL A 49 -9.40 -2.68 -14.34
CA VAL A 49 -10.58 -2.79 -15.20
C VAL A 49 -11.77 -3.13 -14.32
N VAL A 50 -12.90 -2.47 -14.55
CA VAL A 50 -14.15 -2.71 -13.83
C VAL A 50 -15.10 -3.47 -14.74
N GLY A 51 -15.65 -4.56 -14.23
CA GLY A 51 -16.73 -5.30 -14.84
C GLY A 51 -17.99 -5.26 -13.98
N ASP A 52 -19.15 -5.18 -14.61
CA ASP A 52 -20.46 -5.13 -13.96
C ASP A 52 -21.25 -6.41 -14.27
N THR A 53 -21.57 -7.22 -13.25
CA THR A 53 -22.30 -8.48 -13.45
C THR A 53 -23.79 -8.30 -13.68
N LEU A 54 -24.33 -7.09 -13.52
CA LEU A 54 -25.70 -6.77 -13.93
C LEU A 54 -25.79 -6.59 -15.46
N ASP A 55 -24.74 -6.04 -16.07
CA ASP A 55 -24.70 -5.74 -17.50
C ASP A 55 -23.88 -6.77 -18.32
N GLN A 56 -22.94 -7.47 -17.69
CA GLN A 56 -22.00 -8.38 -18.35
C GLN A 56 -22.15 -9.81 -17.85
N THR A 57 -22.22 -10.76 -18.78
CA THR A 57 -22.22 -12.18 -18.45
C THR A 57 -20.84 -12.63 -17.95
N PRO A 58 -20.75 -13.74 -17.18
CA PRO A 58 -19.48 -14.35 -16.79
C PRO A 58 -18.52 -14.59 -17.97
N ALA A 59 -19.05 -15.00 -19.13
CA ALA A 59 -18.26 -15.22 -20.34
C ALA A 59 -17.71 -13.90 -20.90
N ARG A 60 -18.50 -12.80 -20.82
CA ARG A 60 -18.06 -11.48 -21.28
C ARG A 60 -16.99 -10.87 -20.39
N LEU A 61 -17.11 -11.04 -19.07
CA LEU A 61 -16.05 -10.68 -18.12
C LEU A 61 -14.76 -11.44 -18.41
N GLN A 62 -14.85 -12.74 -18.66
CA GLN A 62 -13.69 -13.56 -19.01
C GLN A 62 -13.04 -13.10 -20.32
N GLN A 63 -13.83 -12.86 -21.37
CA GLN A 63 -13.34 -12.32 -22.64
C GLN A 63 -12.65 -10.96 -22.46
N THR A 64 -13.19 -10.11 -21.60
CA THR A 64 -12.61 -8.78 -21.29
C THR A 64 -11.22 -8.94 -20.68
N VAL A 65 -11.09 -9.74 -19.62
CA VAL A 65 -9.80 -9.97 -18.95
C VAL A 65 -8.79 -10.63 -19.89
N GLU A 66 -9.18 -11.68 -20.60
CA GLU A 66 -8.30 -12.37 -21.55
C GLU A 66 -7.87 -11.44 -22.69
N GLY A 67 -8.78 -10.57 -23.17
CA GLY A 67 -8.49 -9.56 -24.19
C GLY A 67 -7.47 -8.54 -23.71
N VAL A 68 -7.63 -8.03 -22.48
CA VAL A 68 -6.65 -7.10 -21.87
C VAL A 68 -5.31 -7.78 -21.68
N GLY A 69 -5.28 -8.99 -21.10
CA GLY A 69 -4.05 -9.75 -20.89
C GLY A 69 -3.27 -9.95 -22.19
N ARG A 70 -3.94 -10.44 -23.24
CA ARG A 70 -3.32 -10.60 -24.57
C ARG A 70 -2.82 -9.28 -25.16
N ALA A 71 -3.58 -8.20 -25.01
CA ALA A 71 -3.17 -6.89 -25.50
C ALA A 71 -1.93 -6.37 -24.75
N LEU A 72 -1.86 -6.57 -23.44
CA LEU A 72 -0.68 -6.24 -22.64
C LEU A 72 0.53 -7.06 -23.07
N ASP A 73 0.37 -8.37 -23.29
CA ASP A 73 1.41 -9.27 -23.76
C ASP A 73 1.95 -8.82 -25.13
N MET A 74 1.07 -8.50 -26.07
CA MET A 74 1.45 -7.97 -27.40
C MET A 74 2.25 -6.67 -27.32
N MET A 75 1.91 -5.80 -26.36
CA MET A 75 2.61 -4.55 -26.13
C MET A 75 3.89 -4.70 -25.29
N GLY A 76 4.22 -5.91 -24.83
CA GLY A 76 5.35 -6.16 -23.93
C GLY A 76 5.21 -5.48 -22.56
N SER A 77 3.98 -5.13 -22.17
CA SER A 77 3.69 -4.43 -20.91
C SER A 77 3.78 -5.40 -19.74
N ARG A 78 4.46 -4.98 -18.67
CA ARG A 78 4.54 -5.73 -17.40
C ARG A 78 3.62 -5.20 -16.31
N ARG A 79 2.67 -4.34 -16.68
CA ARG A 79 1.70 -3.80 -15.72
C ARG A 79 0.84 -4.94 -15.19
N PRO A 80 0.68 -5.07 -13.85
CA PRO A 80 -0.33 -5.96 -13.29
C PRO A 80 -1.71 -5.59 -13.83
N LEU A 81 -2.58 -6.59 -13.94
CA LEU A 81 -3.98 -6.42 -14.28
C LEU A 81 -4.84 -6.75 -13.06
N THR A 82 -5.66 -5.80 -12.63
CA THR A 82 -6.68 -6.00 -11.61
C THR A 82 -8.07 -5.86 -12.20
N LEU A 83 -8.93 -6.87 -12.01
CA LEU A 83 -10.35 -6.82 -12.32
C LEU A 83 -11.14 -6.54 -11.03
N ILE A 84 -11.86 -5.42 -10.98
CA ILE A 84 -12.88 -5.17 -9.98
C ILE A 84 -14.22 -5.64 -10.54
N VAL A 85 -14.95 -6.45 -9.79
CA VAL A 85 -16.27 -6.95 -10.19
C VAL A 85 -17.34 -6.36 -9.28
N VAL A 86 -18.18 -5.50 -9.84
CA VAL A 86 -19.37 -4.94 -9.17
C VAL A 86 -20.62 -5.75 -9.56
N GLY A 87 -21.65 -5.67 -8.72
CA GLY A 87 -22.90 -6.40 -8.86
C GLY A 87 -22.91 -7.74 -8.11
N PRO A 88 -23.90 -8.62 -8.37
CA PRO A 88 -23.98 -9.95 -7.79
C PRO A 88 -22.67 -10.71 -7.96
N ARG A 89 -22.18 -11.31 -6.86
CA ARG A 89 -20.90 -12.02 -6.85
C ARG A 89 -20.95 -13.22 -7.81
N PRO A 90 -20.01 -13.33 -8.78
CA PRO A 90 -19.93 -14.49 -9.64
C PRO A 90 -19.66 -15.78 -8.86
N GLU A 91 -20.09 -16.91 -9.43
CA GLU A 91 -19.77 -18.23 -8.88
C GLU A 91 -18.26 -18.45 -8.72
N SER A 92 -17.88 -19.26 -7.73
CA SER A 92 -16.48 -19.59 -7.43
C SER A 92 -15.72 -20.14 -8.64
N SER A 93 -16.39 -20.91 -9.52
CA SER A 93 -15.82 -21.45 -10.74
C SER A 93 -15.41 -20.34 -11.72
N THR A 94 -16.25 -19.31 -11.85
CA THR A 94 -16.00 -18.12 -12.67
C THR A 94 -14.88 -17.27 -12.10
N LEU A 95 -14.90 -16.99 -10.79
CA LEU A 95 -13.83 -16.25 -10.13
C LEU A 95 -12.48 -16.97 -10.32
N THR A 96 -12.45 -18.29 -10.19
CA THR A 96 -11.24 -19.10 -10.41
C THR A 96 -10.70 -18.97 -11.84
N ARG A 97 -11.57 -18.89 -12.85
CA ARG A 97 -11.15 -18.68 -14.25
C ARG A 97 -10.59 -17.27 -14.45
N LEU A 98 -11.28 -16.25 -13.95
CA LEU A 98 -10.84 -14.84 -14.06
C LEU A 98 -9.48 -14.62 -13.37
N SER A 99 -9.28 -15.23 -12.20
CA SER A 99 -8.05 -15.11 -11.41
C SER A 99 -6.80 -15.68 -12.09
N ARG A 100 -6.93 -16.43 -13.20
CA ARG A 100 -5.78 -16.92 -13.96
C ARG A 100 -5.08 -15.83 -14.76
N HIS A 101 -5.77 -14.72 -15.03
CA HIS A 101 -5.32 -13.67 -15.94
C HIS A 101 -5.26 -12.29 -15.28
N ALA A 102 -5.90 -12.12 -14.13
CA ALA A 102 -5.92 -10.87 -13.37
C ALA A 102 -6.03 -11.13 -11.87
N ARG A 103 -5.66 -10.15 -11.04
CA ARG A 103 -6.11 -10.10 -9.65
C ARG A 103 -7.60 -9.73 -9.64
N VAL A 104 -8.46 -10.55 -9.06
CA VAL A 104 -9.91 -10.32 -9.06
C VAL A 104 -10.37 -9.83 -7.69
N LEU A 105 -11.04 -8.68 -7.65
CA LEU A 105 -11.62 -8.05 -6.46
C LEU A 105 -13.15 -7.99 -6.62
N PRO A 106 -13.90 -9.01 -6.15
CA PRO A 106 -15.36 -8.95 -6.14
C PRO A 106 -15.83 -8.05 -4.99
N VAL A 107 -16.47 -6.94 -5.32
CA VAL A 107 -16.92 -5.92 -4.35
C VAL A 107 -18.44 -5.85 -4.18
N GLY A 108 -19.17 -6.83 -4.73
CA GLY A 108 -20.62 -6.90 -4.59
C GLY A 108 -21.34 -5.70 -5.21
N ASP A 109 -22.52 -5.36 -4.69
CA ASP A 109 -23.29 -4.19 -5.12
C ASP A 109 -22.64 -2.84 -4.76
N ALA A 110 -21.51 -2.86 -4.05
CA ALA A 110 -20.78 -1.68 -3.59
C ALA A 110 -21.69 -0.67 -2.87
N SER A 111 -22.75 -1.13 -2.19
CA SER A 111 -23.76 -0.28 -1.56
C SER A 111 -23.26 0.42 -0.29
N ASP A 112 -22.37 -0.24 0.46
CA ASP A 112 -21.73 0.30 1.66
C ASP A 112 -20.31 0.80 1.35
N GLN A 113 -20.11 2.10 1.56
CA GLN A 113 -18.85 2.81 1.31
C GLN A 113 -17.68 2.25 2.12
N SER A 114 -17.89 1.94 3.41
CA SER A 114 -16.81 1.44 4.27
C SER A 114 -16.38 0.03 3.88
N ASN A 115 -17.32 -0.81 3.46
CA ASN A 115 -17.01 -2.13 2.92
C ASN A 115 -16.29 -2.04 1.57
N LEU A 116 -16.71 -1.12 0.70
CA LEU A 116 -16.06 -0.88 -0.59
C LEU A 116 -14.61 -0.43 -0.42
N GLU A 117 -14.36 0.53 0.48
CA GLU A 117 -13.01 0.98 0.85
C GLU A 117 -12.16 -0.18 1.36
N ASN A 118 -12.71 -1.01 2.25
CA ASN A 118 -12.00 -2.16 2.78
C ASN A 118 -11.66 -3.21 1.70
N TRP A 119 -12.58 -3.49 0.77
CA TRP A 119 -12.30 -4.42 -0.33
C TRP A 119 -11.28 -3.87 -1.33
N LEU A 120 -11.26 -2.55 -1.55
CA LEU A 120 -10.34 -1.87 -2.45
C LEU A 120 -9.05 -1.41 -1.78
N ALA A 121 -8.88 -1.62 -0.47
CA ALA A 121 -7.73 -1.16 0.31
C ALA A 121 -6.37 -1.61 -0.26
N VAL A 122 -6.34 -2.73 -1.00
CA VAL A 122 -5.15 -3.23 -1.69
C VAL A 122 -4.68 -2.34 -2.86
N LEU A 123 -5.57 -1.51 -3.41
CA LEU A 123 -5.30 -0.54 -4.46
C LEU A 123 -5.06 0.86 -3.90
N LEU A 124 -5.66 1.16 -2.74
CA LEU A 124 -5.64 2.47 -2.13
C LEU A 124 -4.29 2.76 -1.45
N PRO A 125 -3.95 4.04 -1.24
CA PRO A 125 -2.76 4.40 -0.49
C PRO A 125 -2.93 3.92 0.96
N LEU A 126 -1.91 3.24 1.48
CA LEU A 126 -1.92 2.81 2.87
C LEU A 126 -1.61 4.03 3.73
N GLU A 127 -2.63 4.56 4.40
CA GLU A 127 -2.40 5.54 5.45
C GLU A 127 -1.79 4.82 6.66
N LEU A 128 -0.50 5.08 6.91
CA LEU A 128 0.13 4.61 8.14
C LEU A 128 -0.52 5.32 9.32
N PRO A 129 -0.90 4.59 10.39
CA PRO A 129 -1.42 5.22 11.59
C PRO A 129 -0.38 6.21 12.10
N LYS A 130 -0.80 7.44 12.38
CA LYS A 130 0.07 8.43 13.03
C LYS A 130 0.54 7.82 14.36
N LEU A 131 1.84 7.87 14.60
CA LEU A 131 2.43 7.38 15.85
C LEU A 131 1.71 8.07 17.01
N GLN A 132 1.02 7.31 17.86
CA GLN A 132 0.41 7.89 19.05
C GLN A 132 1.55 8.19 20.04
N GLU A 133 1.75 9.47 20.36
CA GLU A 133 2.79 9.95 21.30
C GLU A 133 2.74 9.17 22.62
N SER A 134 1.53 8.86 23.12
CA SER A 134 1.32 8.07 24.34
C SER A 134 1.94 6.67 24.30
N ARG A 135 2.04 6.04 23.12
CA ARG A 135 2.65 4.72 22.96
C ARG A 135 4.18 4.81 22.89
N ALA A 136 4.71 5.91 22.36
CA ALA A 136 6.14 6.19 22.35
C ALA A 136 6.64 6.47 23.77
N GLU A 137 5.91 7.29 24.54
CA GLU A 137 6.18 7.56 25.96
C GLU A 137 6.12 6.28 26.80
N ALA A 138 5.07 5.46 26.64
CA ALA A 138 4.96 4.19 27.37
C ALA A 138 6.08 3.19 27.03
N ALA A 139 6.62 3.22 25.81
CA ALA A 139 7.78 2.40 25.43
C ALA A 139 9.06 2.94 26.07
N PHE A 140 9.20 4.26 26.13
CA PHE A 140 10.31 4.95 26.77
C PHE A 140 10.38 4.66 28.28
N ASP A 141 9.24 4.76 28.96
CA ASP A 141 9.13 4.43 30.38
C ASP A 141 9.54 2.97 30.67
N LYS A 142 9.15 2.03 29.80
CA LYS A 142 9.56 0.64 29.91
C LYS A 142 11.07 0.44 29.73
N LEU A 143 11.69 1.18 28.81
CA LEU A 143 13.15 1.14 28.62
C LEU A 143 13.87 1.68 29.85
N LEU A 144 13.40 2.80 30.43
CA LEU A 144 13.95 3.37 31.66
C LEU A 144 13.81 2.43 32.88
N GLN A 145 12.67 1.74 32.98
CA GLN A 145 12.44 0.73 34.01
C GLN A 145 13.34 -0.51 33.84
N GLY A 146 13.71 -0.84 32.61
CA GLY A 146 14.58 -1.98 32.28
C GLY A 146 16.08 -1.67 32.28
N ALA A 147 16.47 -0.40 32.48
CA ALA A 147 17.87 0.02 32.47
C ALA A 147 18.66 -0.66 33.60
N ARG A 148 19.77 -1.31 33.22
CA ARG A 148 20.60 -2.14 34.10
C ARG A 148 21.59 -1.32 34.91
N ASP A 149 22.05 -0.22 34.34
CA ASP A 149 23.04 0.66 34.95
C ASP A 149 22.77 2.15 34.64
N ALA A 150 23.57 3.01 35.25
CA ALA A 150 23.44 4.46 35.14
C ALA A 150 23.75 4.98 33.72
N ILE A 151 24.64 4.29 32.99
CA ILE A 151 25.03 4.66 31.62
C ILE A 151 23.89 4.34 30.66
N GLU A 152 23.29 3.16 30.75
CA GLU A 152 22.15 2.76 29.95
C GLU A 152 20.96 3.70 30.20
N ARG A 153 20.70 4.07 31.45
CA ARG A 153 19.66 5.06 31.80
C ARG A 153 19.94 6.42 31.16
N GLU A 154 21.16 6.92 31.29
CA GLU A 154 21.58 8.22 30.73
C GLU A 154 21.43 8.25 29.19
N LEU A 155 21.83 7.18 28.49
CA LEU A 155 21.72 7.08 27.04
C LEU A 155 20.27 6.98 26.56
N ILE A 156 19.40 6.28 27.32
CA ILE A 156 17.97 6.24 27.05
C ILE A 156 17.37 7.64 27.19
N GLU A 157 17.67 8.37 28.27
CA GLU A 157 17.20 9.75 28.48
C GLU A 157 17.63 10.68 27.34
N LEU A 158 18.89 10.57 26.92
CA LEU A 158 19.47 11.40 25.87
C LEU A 158 18.87 11.13 24.47
N SER A 159 18.19 9.99 24.27
CA SER A 159 17.60 9.63 22.98
C SER A 159 16.50 10.58 22.51
N HIS A 160 15.84 11.32 23.42
CA HIS A 160 14.93 12.41 23.08
C HIS A 160 15.60 13.55 22.29
N SER A 161 16.90 13.72 22.46
CA SER A 161 17.71 14.71 21.72
C SER A 161 18.22 14.17 20.37
N GLY A 162 17.86 12.93 20.02
CA GLY A 162 18.18 12.31 18.74
C GLY A 162 19.49 11.50 18.74
N ALA A 163 19.67 10.74 17.66
CA ALA A 163 20.74 9.75 17.54
C ALA A 163 22.16 10.33 17.65
N THR A 164 22.37 11.54 17.14
CA THR A 164 23.67 12.22 17.20
C THR A 164 24.09 12.51 18.63
N ALA A 165 23.17 12.99 19.46
CA ALA A 165 23.44 13.26 20.87
C ALA A 165 23.87 12.00 21.61
N VAL A 166 23.12 10.90 21.42
CA VAL A 166 23.43 9.59 22.05
C VAL A 166 24.80 9.09 21.61
N SER A 167 25.08 9.14 20.30
CA SER A 167 26.37 8.69 19.76
C SER A 167 27.54 9.51 20.30
N SER A 168 27.39 10.84 20.41
CA SER A 168 28.44 11.71 20.95
C SER A 168 28.68 11.44 22.44
N ARG A 169 27.63 11.20 23.22
CA ARG A 169 27.78 10.89 24.65
C ARG A 169 28.40 9.51 24.87
N LEU A 170 27.99 8.51 24.09
CA LEU A 170 28.59 7.19 24.14
C LEU A 170 30.09 7.25 23.81
N ALA A 171 30.48 8.02 22.78
CA ALA A 171 31.89 8.22 22.44
C ALA A 171 32.67 8.83 23.60
N ALA A 172 32.15 9.89 24.23
CA ALA A 172 32.80 10.52 25.39
C ALA A 172 32.96 9.56 26.59
N LEU A 173 31.94 8.75 26.89
CA LEU A 173 31.99 7.74 27.96
C LEU A 173 33.03 6.65 27.70
N VAL A 174 33.30 6.34 26.42
CA VAL A 174 34.35 5.40 26.03
C VAL A 174 35.74 6.03 26.21
N ASP A 175 35.89 7.32 25.93
CA ASP A 175 37.18 8.02 26.00
C ASP A 175 37.58 8.45 27.43
N GLU A 176 36.61 8.79 28.30
CA GLU A 176 36.81 9.24 29.69
C GLU A 176 37.82 8.38 30.50
N PRO A 177 37.76 7.02 30.50
CA PRO A 177 38.70 6.18 31.24
C PRO A 177 40.15 6.18 30.71
N PHE A 178 40.37 6.68 29.49
CA PHE A 178 41.69 6.71 28.85
C PHE A 178 42.39 8.06 29.02
N LEU A 179 41.66 9.12 29.39
CA LEU A 179 42.22 10.45 29.60
C LEU A 179 43.04 10.57 30.91
N ASP A 180 42.73 9.76 31.92
CA ASP A 180 43.44 9.75 33.22
C ASP A 180 44.80 9.03 33.20
N ARG A 181 45.17 8.37 32.09
CA ARG A 181 46.38 7.52 32.02
C ARG A 181 47.62 8.18 31.43
N ASP A 182 47.51 9.39 30.90
CA ASP A 182 48.62 10.04 30.18
C ASP A 182 49.47 11.01 31.02
N ASP A 183 49.20 11.20 32.32
CA ASP A 183 49.94 12.19 33.15
C ASP A 183 50.90 11.61 34.22
N THR A 184 51.22 10.32 34.16
CA THR A 184 52.39 9.76 34.89
C THR A 184 53.49 9.29 33.94
N GLY A 185 53.92 10.20 33.06
CA GLY A 185 55.11 10.04 32.22
C GLY A 185 56.04 11.24 32.36
N GLY A 186 56.89 11.27 33.39
CA GLY A 186 57.94 12.29 33.54
C GLY A 186 59.10 11.81 34.42
N PRO A 187 60.38 12.05 34.03
CA PRO A 187 61.51 11.21 34.42
C PRO A 187 62.34 11.78 35.58
N LYS A 188 62.79 10.91 36.49
CA LYS A 188 64.17 10.79 37.02
C LYS A 188 64.23 9.75 38.14
#